data_AF-A0A7W0YHA5-F1
#
_entry.id   AF-A0A7W0YHA5-F1
#
_cell.length_a   1.000
_cell.length_b   1.000
_cell.length_c   1.000
_cell.angle_alpha   90.00
_cell.angle_beta   90.00
_cell.angle_gamma   90.00
#
_symmetry.space_group_name_H-M   'P 1'
#
loop_
_entity.id
_entity.type
_entity.pdbx_description
1 polymer ?
#
loop_
_entity_poly.entity_id
_entity_poly.type
_entity_poly.pdbx_seq_one_letter_code
_entity_poly.pdbx_strand_id
1 'polypeptide(L)'
;MTSPGVLAVETLGEALRLLQSRAGINRDDMARLVGVSNGAISNYFNDVSAPSASVLRRIANVLGKQLKTNPAVLWIELGHLLDDRGVGYAARGDRRRRHDHLVDEMHRSLTVGDMETFFDLHTEDVVVHVPGSNPLAGDHKGEQAARQVFTKLMELAGDSPRFEVHDILANEEHTVLLLGLRARRGEEYVHLNFDLVCHLRDGKVTEMWVNPEDQYRADAFWS
;
A
#
# COMPACT_ATOMS: atom_id res chain seq x y z
N MET A 1 -3.15 -12.48 4.20
CA MET A 1 -3.62 -13.54 3.27
C MET A 1 -4.89 -13.06 2.59
N THR A 2 -4.78 -12.46 1.40
CA THR A 2 -5.95 -12.15 0.57
C THR A 2 -6.58 -13.46 0.09
N SER A 3 -7.90 -13.57 0.16
CA SER A 3 -8.63 -14.71 -0.43
C SER A 3 -8.24 -14.85 -1.91
N PRO A 4 -8.08 -16.07 -2.45
CA PRO A 4 -7.92 -16.24 -3.89
C PRO A 4 -9.20 -15.70 -4.52
N GLY A 5 -9.10 -14.59 -5.26
CA GLY A 5 -10.23 -13.99 -5.95
C GLY A 5 -10.94 -15.04 -6.80
N VAL A 6 -12.26 -14.93 -6.90
CA VAL A 6 -13.13 -15.84 -7.68
C VAL A 6 -12.72 -15.92 -9.16
N LEU A 7 -11.88 -14.98 -9.61
CA LEU A 7 -11.29 -14.87 -10.92
C LEU A 7 -9.77 -14.96 -10.82
N ALA A 8 -9.19 -16.11 -11.16
CA ALA A 8 -7.74 -16.27 -11.34
C ALA A 8 -7.33 -15.75 -12.74
N VAL A 9 -7.56 -14.46 -13.00
CA VAL A 9 -7.30 -13.80 -14.29
C VAL A 9 -6.58 -12.48 -14.05
N GLU A 10 -5.71 -12.08 -14.98
CA GLU A 10 -4.85 -10.91 -14.82
C GLU A 10 -5.48 -9.63 -15.38
N THR A 11 -6.53 -9.74 -16.22
CA THR A 11 -7.12 -8.57 -16.90
C THR A 11 -8.65 -8.59 -16.87
N LEU A 12 -9.25 -7.40 -16.98
CA LEU A 12 -10.69 -7.28 -17.16
C LEU A 12 -11.15 -7.99 -18.44
N GLY A 13 -10.46 -7.78 -19.56
CA GLY A 13 -10.82 -8.40 -20.83
C GLY A 13 -10.82 -9.93 -20.79
N GLU A 14 -9.84 -10.53 -20.10
CA GLU A 14 -9.79 -11.97 -19.82
C GLU A 14 -10.94 -12.42 -18.93
N ALA A 15 -11.19 -11.73 -17.82
CA ALA A 15 -12.32 -12.01 -16.93
C ALA A 15 -13.64 -11.99 -17.68
N LEU A 16 -13.87 -10.95 -18.49
CA LEU A 16 -15.10 -10.78 -19.25
C LEU A 16 -15.28 -11.91 -20.27
N ARG A 17 -14.24 -12.31 -21.01
CA ARG A 17 -14.30 -13.45 -21.95
C ARG A 17 -14.58 -14.77 -21.23
N LEU A 18 -13.91 -15.01 -20.09
CA LEU A 18 -14.10 -16.22 -19.28
C LEU A 18 -15.54 -16.30 -18.76
N LEU A 19 -16.03 -15.22 -18.16
CA LEU A 19 -17.37 -15.14 -17.58
C LEU A 19 -18.45 -15.21 -18.65
N GLN A 20 -18.23 -14.57 -19.80
CA GLN A 20 -19.11 -14.67 -20.95
C GLN A 20 -19.22 -16.13 -21.44
N SER A 21 -18.09 -16.81 -21.59
CA SER A 21 -18.05 -18.21 -21.99
C SER A 21 -18.81 -19.10 -20.99
N ARG A 22 -18.58 -18.91 -19.69
CA ARG A 22 -19.30 -19.63 -18.62
C ARG A 22 -20.79 -19.32 -18.60
N ALA A 23 -21.18 -18.10 -18.96
CA ALA A 23 -22.58 -17.68 -19.04
C ALA A 23 -23.28 -18.22 -20.30
N GLY A 24 -22.56 -18.84 -21.24
CA GLY A 24 -23.12 -19.41 -22.47
C GLY A 24 -23.70 -18.35 -23.43
N ILE A 25 -23.29 -17.09 -23.30
CA ILE A 25 -23.75 -16.00 -24.17
C ILE A 25 -22.68 -15.66 -25.20
N ASN A 26 -23.06 -15.44 -26.46
CA ASN A 26 -22.11 -14.97 -27.47
C ASN A 26 -21.86 -13.45 -27.33
N ARG A 27 -20.92 -12.91 -28.13
CA ARG A 27 -20.49 -11.51 -27.99
C ARG A 27 -21.58 -10.52 -28.39
N ASP A 28 -22.33 -10.85 -29.44
CA ASP A 28 -23.39 -10.00 -29.97
C ASP A 28 -24.58 -9.94 -29.01
N ASP A 29 -24.93 -11.08 -28.39
CA ASP A 29 -25.93 -11.15 -27.34
C ASP A 29 -25.51 -10.35 -26.11
N MET A 30 -24.24 -10.44 -25.71
CA MET A 30 -23.72 -9.64 -24.60
C MET A 30 -23.79 -8.13 -24.90
N ALA A 31 -23.39 -7.69 -26.09
CA ALA A 31 -23.48 -6.29 -26.48
C ALA A 31 -24.92 -5.78 -26.44
N ARG A 32 -25.85 -6.57 -26.99
CA ARG A 32 -27.29 -6.26 -26.99
C ARG A 32 -27.86 -6.18 -25.57
N LEU A 33 -27.54 -7.14 -24.70
CA LEU A 33 -28.03 -7.21 -23.32
C LEU A 33 -27.46 -6.08 -22.45
N VAL A 34 -26.21 -5.68 -22.67
CA VAL A 34 -25.54 -4.60 -21.94
C VAL A 34 -25.96 -3.21 -22.46
N GLY A 35 -26.44 -3.14 -23.69
CA GLY A 35 -26.84 -1.88 -24.35
C GLY A 35 -25.66 -1.07 -24.85
N VAL A 36 -24.68 -1.72 -25.48
CA VAL A 36 -23.49 -1.09 -26.09
C VAL A 36 -23.24 -1.67 -27.49
N SER A 37 -22.36 -1.04 -28.29
CA SER A 37 -22.03 -1.57 -29.62
C SER A 37 -21.14 -2.82 -29.54
N ASN A 38 -21.18 -3.65 -30.60
CA ASN A 38 -20.27 -4.79 -30.75
C ASN A 38 -18.79 -4.38 -30.74
N GLY A 39 -18.50 -3.19 -31.31
CA GLY A 39 -17.16 -2.60 -31.25
C GLY A 39 -16.73 -2.26 -29.82
N ALA A 40 -17.63 -1.70 -29.01
CA ALA A 40 -17.35 -1.41 -27.61
C ALA A 40 -17.08 -2.67 -26.79
N ILE A 41 -17.93 -3.71 -26.90
CA ILE A 41 -17.66 -5.01 -26.23
C ILE A 41 -16.34 -5.61 -26.69
N SER A 42 -16.04 -5.56 -28.00
CA SER A 42 -14.78 -6.08 -28.53
C SER A 42 -13.59 -5.30 -27.96
N ASN A 43 -13.69 -3.99 -27.80
CA ASN A 43 -12.65 -3.19 -27.18
C ASN A 43 -12.47 -3.55 -25.70
N TYR A 44 -13.55 -3.76 -24.95
CA TYR A 44 -13.47 -4.17 -23.55
C TYR A 44 -12.83 -5.55 -23.38
N PHE A 45 -13.21 -6.51 -24.22
CA PHE A 45 -12.65 -7.86 -24.17
C PHE A 45 -11.16 -7.89 -24.51
N ASN A 46 -10.72 -7.02 -25.41
CA ASN A 46 -9.33 -6.94 -25.83
C ASN A 46 -8.51 -5.93 -25.02
N ASP A 47 -9.05 -5.42 -23.91
CA ASP A 47 -8.41 -4.42 -23.06
C ASP A 47 -7.98 -3.14 -23.83
N VAL A 48 -8.66 -2.82 -24.94
CA VAL A 48 -8.43 -1.62 -25.77
C VAL A 48 -9.03 -0.38 -25.11
N SER A 49 -10.16 -0.54 -24.42
CA SER A 49 -10.74 0.51 -23.60
C SER A 49 -11.46 -0.07 -22.40
N ALA A 50 -11.66 0.74 -21.36
CA ALA A 50 -12.44 0.37 -20.20
C ALA A 50 -13.93 0.73 -20.38
N PRO A 51 -14.88 -0.11 -19.92
CA PRO A 51 -16.26 0.31 -19.73
C PRO A 51 -16.36 1.39 -18.63
N SER A 52 -17.30 2.31 -18.75
CA SER A 52 -17.64 3.20 -17.63
C SER A 52 -18.22 2.39 -16.46
N ALA A 53 -18.22 2.95 -15.24
CA ALA A 53 -18.79 2.29 -14.07
C ALA A 53 -20.26 1.85 -14.27
N SER A 54 -21.04 2.65 -15.00
CA SER A 54 -22.43 2.31 -15.34
C SER A 54 -22.52 1.16 -16.33
N VAL A 55 -21.64 1.12 -17.34
CA VAL A 55 -21.56 -0.01 -18.29
C VAL A 55 -21.08 -1.27 -17.58
N LEU A 56 -20.06 -1.18 -16.73
CA LEU A 56 -19.54 -2.30 -15.95
C LEU A 56 -20.62 -2.90 -15.03
N ARG A 57 -21.42 -2.05 -14.40
CA ARG A 57 -22.54 -2.50 -13.57
C ARG A 57 -23.62 -3.22 -14.38
N ARG A 58 -23.90 -2.78 -15.62
CA ARG A 58 -24.78 -3.50 -16.54
C ARG A 58 -24.20 -4.86 -16.95
N ILE A 59 -22.90 -4.91 -17.24
CA ILE A 59 -22.18 -6.17 -17.53
C ILE A 59 -22.30 -7.14 -16.35
N ALA A 60 -22.02 -6.69 -15.13
CA ALA A 60 -22.14 -7.50 -13.92
C ALA A 60 -23.57 -8.01 -13.69
N ASN A 61 -24.59 -7.19 -13.97
CA ASN A 61 -26.00 -7.63 -13.90
C ASN A 61 -26.34 -8.71 -14.92
N VAL A 62 -25.89 -8.56 -16.18
CA VAL A 62 -26.13 -9.54 -17.23
C VAL A 62 -25.47 -10.87 -16.89
N LEU A 63 -24.17 -10.83 -16.55
CA LEU A 63 -23.40 -12.02 -16.21
C LEU A 63 -23.90 -12.66 -14.91
N GLY A 64 -24.19 -11.86 -13.88
CA GLY A 64 -24.72 -12.33 -12.60
C GLY A 64 -26.03 -13.09 -12.76
N LYS A 65 -26.95 -12.58 -13.59
CA LYS A 65 -28.22 -13.27 -13.90
C LYS A 65 -28.00 -14.62 -14.59
N GLN A 66 -27.10 -14.69 -15.59
CA GLN A 66 -26.85 -15.93 -16.33
C GLN A 66 -26.11 -16.97 -15.50
N LEU A 67 -25.12 -16.53 -14.73
CA LEU A 67 -24.29 -17.39 -13.86
C LEU A 67 -24.97 -17.73 -12.53
N LYS A 68 -26.15 -17.17 -12.25
CA LYS A 68 -26.86 -17.29 -10.97
C LYS A 68 -25.99 -16.88 -9.77
N THR A 69 -25.20 -15.82 -9.94
CA THR A 69 -24.36 -15.24 -8.89
C THR A 69 -24.81 -13.82 -8.54
N ASN A 70 -24.38 -13.31 -7.40
CA ASN A 70 -24.71 -11.96 -6.95
C ASN A 70 -24.01 -10.91 -7.86
N PRO A 71 -24.77 -10.07 -8.59
CA PRO A 71 -24.20 -9.05 -9.45
C PRO A 71 -23.36 -8.01 -8.71
N ALA A 72 -23.67 -7.72 -7.44
CA ALA A 72 -22.93 -6.75 -6.65
C ALA A 72 -21.50 -7.23 -6.34
N VAL A 73 -21.36 -8.51 -5.99
CA VAL A 73 -20.05 -9.14 -5.79
C VAL A 73 -19.27 -9.13 -7.10
N LEU A 74 -19.92 -9.54 -8.20
CA LEU A 74 -19.27 -9.55 -9.51
C LEU A 74 -18.85 -8.14 -9.97
N TRP A 75 -19.63 -7.11 -9.65
CA TRP A 75 -19.28 -5.73 -9.96
C TRP A 75 -18.05 -5.23 -9.20
N ILE A 76 -17.91 -5.61 -7.92
CA ILE A 76 -16.73 -5.28 -7.10
C ILE A 76 -15.49 -6.00 -7.66
N GLU A 77 -15.58 -7.31 -7.90
CA GLU A 77 -14.47 -8.11 -8.44
C GLU A 77 -14.01 -7.63 -9.81
N LEU A 78 -14.95 -7.34 -10.72
CA LEU A 78 -14.61 -6.75 -12.03
C LEU A 78 -14.09 -5.31 -11.91
N GLY A 79 -14.52 -4.58 -10.88
CA GLY A 79 -14.02 -3.25 -10.56
C GLY A 79 -12.55 -3.28 -10.16
N HIS A 80 -12.14 -4.24 -9.34
CA HIS A 80 -10.72 -4.42 -8.97
C HIS A 80 -9.82 -4.67 -10.21
N LEU A 81 -10.35 -5.32 -11.25
CA LEU A 81 -9.61 -5.57 -12.50
C LEU A 81 -9.53 -4.34 -13.42
N LEU A 82 -10.36 -3.30 -13.20
CA LEU A 82 -10.24 -2.02 -13.91
C LEU A 82 -9.08 -1.18 -13.39
N ASP A 83 -8.75 -1.33 -12.11
CA ASP A 83 -7.64 -0.63 -11.48
C ASP A 83 -6.29 -1.04 -12.11
N ASP A 84 -6.25 -2.17 -12.83
CA ASP A 84 -5.04 -2.70 -13.47
C ASP A 84 -4.78 -2.20 -14.92
N ARG A 85 -5.74 -1.58 -15.65
CA ARG A 85 -5.46 -0.91 -16.97
C ARG A 85 -6.38 0.30 -17.36
N GLY A 86 -6.05 1.49 -16.84
CA GLY A 86 -5.67 2.67 -17.64
C GLY A 86 -6.57 3.24 -18.76
N VAL A 87 -7.59 4.02 -18.41
CA VAL A 87 -7.87 5.29 -19.11
C VAL A 87 -7.74 6.40 -18.06
N GLY A 88 -6.50 6.80 -17.76
CA GLY A 88 -6.14 7.78 -16.72
C GLY A 88 -5.15 7.30 -15.63
N TYR A 89 -4.65 6.06 -15.69
CA TYR A 89 -3.94 5.40 -14.56
C TYR A 89 -2.46 5.04 -14.78
N ALA A 90 -1.75 5.56 -15.80
CA ALA A 90 -0.30 5.28 -15.93
C ALA A 90 0.50 5.79 -14.72
N ALA A 91 0.13 6.96 -14.18
CA ALA A 91 0.75 7.49 -12.97
C ALA A 91 0.33 6.72 -11.71
N ARG A 92 -0.86 6.09 -11.66
CA ARG A 92 -1.34 5.33 -10.48
C ARG A 92 -0.81 3.89 -10.42
N GLY A 93 -0.64 3.22 -11.56
CA GLY A 93 -0.02 1.88 -11.61
C GLY A 93 1.49 1.92 -11.32
N ASP A 94 2.19 2.95 -11.79
CA ASP A 94 3.57 3.25 -11.38
C ASP A 94 3.62 3.60 -9.89
N ARG A 95 2.72 4.47 -9.40
CA ARG A 95 2.59 4.79 -7.96
C ARG A 95 2.35 3.55 -7.10
N ARG A 96 1.45 2.63 -7.49
CA ARG A 96 1.17 1.40 -6.75
C ARG A 96 2.37 0.45 -6.76
N ARG A 97 3.08 0.29 -7.87
CA ARG A 97 4.32 -0.52 -7.92
C ARG A 97 5.45 0.09 -7.10
N ARG A 98 5.65 1.41 -7.18
CA ARG A 98 6.60 2.14 -6.33
C ARG A 98 6.24 2.01 -4.85
N HIS A 99 4.95 1.99 -4.56
CA HIS A 99 4.42 1.83 -3.22
C HIS A 99 4.61 0.42 -2.66
N ASP A 100 4.27 -0.63 -3.43
CA ASP A 100 4.50 -2.00 -3.00
C ASP A 100 6.02 -2.25 -2.79
N HIS A 101 6.85 -1.68 -3.67
CA HIS A 101 8.31 -1.68 -3.49
C HIS A 101 8.77 -0.91 -2.24
N LEU A 102 8.20 0.27 -1.98
CA LEU A 102 8.50 1.08 -0.79
C LEU A 102 8.19 0.30 0.49
N VAL A 103 7.02 -0.34 0.56
CA VAL A 103 6.59 -1.13 1.72
C VAL A 103 7.50 -2.32 1.94
N ASP A 104 7.82 -3.07 0.87
CA ASP A 104 8.72 -4.22 0.94
C ASP A 104 10.14 -3.81 1.41
N GLU A 105 10.67 -2.71 0.87
CA GLU A 105 11.99 -2.20 1.26
C GLU A 105 12.00 -1.61 2.68
N MET A 106 10.94 -0.92 3.10
CA MET A 106 10.80 -0.45 4.49
C MET A 106 10.79 -1.63 5.46
N HIS A 107 9.97 -2.66 5.18
CA HIS A 107 9.90 -3.84 6.01
C HIS A 107 11.26 -4.55 6.07
N ARG A 108 11.88 -4.82 4.92
CA ARG A 108 13.19 -5.48 4.82
C ARG A 108 14.24 -4.70 5.58
N SER A 109 14.40 -3.40 5.29
CA SER A 109 15.45 -2.56 5.85
C SER A 109 15.37 -2.45 7.37
N LEU A 110 14.17 -2.23 7.92
CA LEU A 110 13.96 -2.22 9.37
C LEU A 110 14.23 -3.57 10.02
N THR A 111 13.75 -4.66 9.40
CA THR A 111 13.90 -6.03 9.93
C THR A 111 15.37 -6.44 10.07
N VAL A 112 16.22 -6.07 9.10
CA VAL A 112 17.65 -6.42 9.11
C VAL A 112 18.56 -5.32 9.64
N GLY A 113 18.03 -4.16 10.01
CA GLY A 113 18.82 -3.02 10.47
C GLY A 113 19.63 -2.31 9.37
N ASP A 114 19.18 -2.40 8.12
CA ASP A 114 19.82 -1.78 6.94
C ASP A 114 19.35 -0.32 6.79
N MET A 115 19.96 0.53 7.61
CA MET A 115 19.51 1.92 7.76
C MET A 115 19.93 2.81 6.61
N GLU A 116 20.94 2.39 5.84
CA GLU A 116 21.28 3.04 4.59
C GLU A 116 20.11 2.94 3.61
N THR A 117 19.62 1.71 3.36
CA THR A 117 18.46 1.51 2.48
C THR A 117 17.21 2.19 3.03
N PHE A 118 16.97 2.12 4.36
CA PHE A 118 15.79 2.78 4.95
C PHE A 118 15.74 4.29 4.63
N PHE A 119 16.87 4.98 4.74
CA PHE A 119 16.92 6.42 4.45
C PHE A 119 16.93 6.75 2.96
N ASP A 120 17.37 5.84 2.07
CA ASP A 120 17.27 6.03 0.61
C ASP A 120 15.81 6.12 0.12
N LEU A 121 14.87 5.60 0.92
CA LEU A 121 13.42 5.69 0.70
C LEU A 121 12.84 7.07 1.05
N HIS A 122 13.64 7.98 1.59
CA HIS A 122 13.23 9.34 1.95
C HIS A 122 13.68 10.36 0.89
N THR A 123 13.07 11.53 0.91
CA THR A 123 13.53 12.68 0.13
C THR A 123 14.62 13.43 0.88
N GLU A 124 15.47 14.16 0.14
CA GLU A 124 16.56 14.96 0.73
C GLU A 124 16.02 16.02 1.73
N ASP A 125 14.79 16.50 1.50
CA ASP A 125 14.08 17.50 2.28
C ASP A 125 13.17 16.91 3.38
N VAL A 126 13.29 15.61 3.70
CA VAL A 126 12.44 14.94 4.69
C VAL A 126 12.41 15.66 6.05
N VAL A 127 11.24 15.70 6.70
CA VAL A 127 11.14 16.13 8.10
C VAL A 127 10.73 14.97 9.00
N VAL A 128 11.49 14.73 10.07
CA VAL A 128 11.18 13.71 11.09
C VAL A 128 10.80 14.39 12.40
N HIS A 129 9.63 14.07 12.92
CA HIS A 129 9.09 14.59 14.16
C HIS A 129 9.20 13.54 15.26
N VAL A 130 9.96 13.85 16.30
CA VAL A 130 10.11 13.00 17.48
C VAL A 130 9.49 13.71 18.68
N PRO A 131 8.46 13.13 19.32
CA PRO A 131 7.78 13.73 20.46
C PRO A 131 8.58 13.56 21.75
N GLY A 132 8.14 14.29 22.78
CA GLY A 132 8.60 14.12 24.15
C GLY A 132 9.59 15.17 24.61
N SER A 133 10.19 14.89 25.76
CA SER A 133 11.20 15.76 26.40
C SER A 133 12.53 15.03 26.59
N ASN A 134 12.90 14.21 25.60
CA ASN A 134 14.12 13.42 25.59
C ASN A 134 15.14 13.95 24.56
N PRO A 135 16.40 13.49 24.58
CA PRO A 135 17.45 13.96 23.67
C PRO A 135 17.20 13.72 22.17
N LEU A 136 16.24 12.87 21.79
CA LEU A 136 15.85 12.62 20.40
C LEU A 136 14.71 13.56 19.94
N ALA A 137 14.00 14.21 20.88
CA ALA A 137 12.82 15.00 20.60
C ALA A 137 13.11 16.24 19.73
N GLY A 138 12.11 16.63 18.93
CA GLY A 138 12.14 17.80 18.05
C GLY A 138 11.86 17.47 16.59
N ASP A 139 11.95 18.52 15.76
CA ASP A 139 11.79 18.44 14.31
C ASP A 139 13.15 18.39 13.62
N HIS A 140 13.46 17.26 12.98
CA HIS A 140 14.73 17.01 12.29
C HIS A 140 14.54 17.20 10.79
N LYS A 141 15.06 18.29 10.26
CA LYS A 141 14.81 18.74 8.88
C LYS A 141 15.96 18.38 7.94
N GLY A 142 15.64 17.72 6.85
CA GLY A 142 16.56 17.19 5.86
C GLY A 142 17.12 15.82 6.22
N GLU A 143 17.51 15.06 5.20
CA GLU A 143 18.02 13.69 5.34
C GLU A 143 19.19 13.59 6.32
N GLN A 144 20.10 14.58 6.30
CA GLN A 144 21.25 14.60 7.21
C GLN A 144 20.82 14.69 8.69
N ALA A 145 19.83 15.52 9.02
CA ALA A 145 19.32 15.63 10.38
C ALA A 145 18.57 14.37 10.81
N ALA A 146 17.78 13.79 9.89
CA ALA A 146 17.07 12.52 10.11
C ALA A 146 18.06 11.37 10.42
N ARG A 147 19.14 11.25 9.65
CA ARG A 147 20.21 10.27 9.91
C ARG A 147 20.90 10.53 11.24
N GLN A 148 21.17 11.79 11.61
CA GLN A 148 21.78 12.13 12.90
C GLN A 148 20.92 11.74 14.10
N VAL A 149 19.61 12.03 14.09
CA VAL A 149 18.73 11.61 15.19
C VAL A 149 18.64 10.09 15.28
N PHE A 150 18.66 9.40 14.15
CA PHE A 150 18.67 7.94 14.14
C PHE A 150 19.98 7.35 14.66
N THR A 151 21.14 7.89 14.28
CA THR A 151 22.43 7.49 14.85
C THR A 151 22.42 7.64 16.37
N LYS A 152 21.92 8.78 16.86
CA LYS A 152 21.76 9.02 18.30
C LYS A 152 20.82 8.02 18.97
N LEU A 153 19.71 7.65 18.31
CA LEU A 153 18.81 6.60 18.80
C LEU A 153 19.54 5.27 18.96
N MET A 154 20.35 4.87 17.98
CA MET A 154 21.10 3.61 18.04
C MET A 154 22.18 3.63 19.12
N GLU A 155 22.86 4.76 19.33
CA GLU A 155 23.81 4.95 20.42
C GLU A 155 23.12 4.82 21.79
N LEU A 156 21.94 5.44 21.96
CA LEU A 156 21.16 5.38 23.19
C LEU A 156 20.54 4.00 23.44
N ALA A 157 20.16 3.28 22.39
CA ALA A 157 19.52 1.98 22.50
C ALA A 157 20.46 0.85 22.97
N GLY A 158 21.77 1.13 22.97
CA GLY A 158 22.80 0.25 23.52
C GLY A 158 23.04 -0.99 22.67
N ASP A 159 23.15 -2.15 23.32
CA ASP A 159 23.62 -3.36 22.67
C ASP A 159 22.49 -4.04 21.87
N SER A 160 22.70 -4.14 20.56
CA SER A 160 21.87 -4.93 19.63
C SER A 160 20.37 -4.57 19.65
N PRO A 161 19.99 -3.29 19.45
CA PRO A 161 18.60 -2.93 19.29
C PRO A 161 17.95 -3.70 18.15
N ARG A 162 16.70 -4.13 18.36
CA ARG A 162 15.92 -4.85 17.36
C ARG A 162 14.58 -4.19 17.13
N PHE A 163 14.35 -3.78 15.89
CA PHE A 163 13.04 -3.38 15.41
C PHE A 163 12.22 -4.62 15.08
N GLU A 164 10.94 -4.60 15.46
CA GLU A 164 9.95 -5.63 15.18
C GLU A 164 8.86 -4.99 14.34
N VAL A 165 8.82 -5.30 13.03
CA VAL A 165 7.77 -4.80 12.14
C VAL A 165 6.53 -5.67 12.29
N HIS A 166 5.42 -5.08 12.76
CA HIS A 166 4.16 -5.81 12.94
C HIS A 166 3.28 -5.77 11.69
N ASP A 167 3.09 -4.59 11.13
CA ASP A 167 2.31 -4.38 9.91
C ASP A 167 2.68 -3.04 9.26
N ILE A 168 2.37 -2.89 7.97
CA ILE A 168 2.51 -1.64 7.23
C ILE A 168 1.22 -1.38 6.47
N LEU A 169 0.53 -0.29 6.82
CA LEU A 169 -0.70 0.16 6.17
C LEU A 169 -0.36 1.33 5.26
N ALA A 170 -0.62 1.23 3.97
CA ALA A 170 -0.11 2.22 3.06
C ALA A 170 -1.06 2.48 1.88
N ASN A 171 -1.04 3.73 1.41
CA ASN A 171 -1.72 4.20 0.20
C ASN A 171 -0.80 5.16 -0.59
N GLU A 172 -1.33 5.79 -1.63
CA GLU A 172 -0.53 6.66 -2.52
C GLU A 172 0.11 7.88 -1.84
N GLU A 173 -0.43 8.33 -0.71
CA GLU A 173 -0.03 9.58 -0.04
C GLU A 173 0.53 9.33 1.36
N HIS A 174 0.17 8.20 2.00
CA HIS A 174 0.49 7.93 3.39
C HIS A 174 0.92 6.48 3.60
N THR A 175 1.91 6.28 4.47
CA THR A 175 2.29 4.98 5.01
C THR A 175 2.24 5.05 6.54
N VAL A 176 1.69 4.04 7.19
CA VAL A 176 1.72 3.85 8.64
C VAL A 176 2.41 2.54 8.94
N LEU A 177 3.51 2.58 9.70
CA LEU A 177 4.22 1.39 10.17
C LEU A 177 3.84 1.13 11.62
N LEU A 178 3.48 -0.11 11.95
CA LEU A 178 3.30 -0.55 13.32
C LEU A 178 4.56 -1.28 13.77
N LEU A 179 5.26 -0.75 14.77
CA LEU A 179 6.60 -1.19 15.15
C LEU A 179 6.74 -1.47 16.64
N GLY A 180 7.64 -2.39 16.96
CA GLY A 180 8.25 -2.57 18.27
C GLY A 180 9.75 -2.27 18.22
N LEU A 181 10.33 -1.83 19.33
CA LEU A 181 11.77 -1.71 19.53
C LEU A 181 12.14 -2.38 20.85
N ARG A 182 13.03 -3.37 20.76
CA ARG A 182 13.72 -3.95 21.92
C ARG A 182 15.12 -3.38 22.01
N ALA A 183 15.45 -2.80 23.14
CA ALA A 183 16.74 -2.15 23.37
C ALA A 183 17.27 -2.49 24.77
N ARG A 184 18.60 -2.47 24.91
CA ARG A 184 19.28 -2.77 26.18
C ARG A 184 20.46 -1.82 26.38
N ARG A 185 20.39 -1.01 27.42
CA ARG A 185 21.45 -0.08 27.83
C ARG A 185 22.01 -0.52 29.18
N GLY A 186 23.11 -1.27 29.16
CA GLY A 186 23.68 -1.88 30.38
C GLY A 186 22.77 -2.93 30.99
N GLU A 187 22.25 -2.67 32.19
CA GLU A 187 21.26 -3.54 32.86
C GLU A 187 19.81 -3.18 32.52
N GLU A 188 19.57 -1.99 31.96
CA GLU A 188 18.24 -1.52 31.60
C GLU A 188 17.77 -2.19 30.29
N TYR A 189 16.58 -2.77 30.32
CA TYR A 189 15.92 -3.35 29.15
C TYR A 189 14.57 -2.68 28.93
N VAL A 190 14.28 -2.34 27.67
CA VAL A 190 12.97 -1.81 27.28
C VAL A 190 12.42 -2.55 26.07
N HIS A 191 11.10 -2.62 26.03
CA HIS A 191 10.32 -2.87 24.84
C HIS A 191 9.37 -1.69 24.67
N LEU A 192 9.43 -1.01 23.53
CA LEU A 192 8.60 0.13 23.19
C LEU A 192 7.81 -0.21 21.93
N ASN A 193 6.49 0.00 21.95
CA ASN A 193 5.67 -0.02 20.75
C ASN A 193 5.46 1.41 20.27
N PHE A 194 5.45 1.60 18.96
CA PHE A 194 5.23 2.90 18.34
C PHE A 194 4.72 2.73 16.91
N ASP A 195 4.04 3.76 16.42
CA ASP A 195 3.75 3.89 15.00
C ASP A 195 4.60 4.98 14.36
N LEU A 196 4.87 4.79 13.06
CA LEU A 196 5.42 5.84 12.21
C LEU A 196 4.34 6.22 11.21
N VAL A 197 3.90 7.47 11.24
CA VAL A 197 3.02 8.04 10.22
C VAL A 197 3.89 8.78 9.23
N CYS A 198 3.84 8.40 7.95
CA CYS A 198 4.67 8.93 6.90
C CYS A 198 3.82 9.55 5.79
N HIS A 199 4.22 10.73 5.31
CA HIS A 199 3.71 11.32 4.08
C HIS A 199 4.63 11.00 2.90
N LEU A 200 4.03 10.78 1.73
CA LEU A 200 4.75 10.35 0.53
C LEU A 200 4.63 11.38 -0.61
N ARG A 201 5.72 11.50 -1.37
CA ARG A 201 5.76 12.17 -2.69
C ARG A 201 6.59 11.33 -3.64
N ASP A 202 6.01 10.98 -4.79
CA ASP A 202 6.66 10.21 -5.86
C ASP A 202 7.27 8.86 -5.41
N GLY A 203 6.69 8.25 -4.38
CA GLY A 203 7.14 6.97 -3.82
C GLY A 203 8.28 7.10 -2.79
N LYS A 204 8.57 8.32 -2.32
CA LYS A 204 9.53 8.58 -1.24
C LYS A 204 8.85 9.28 -0.06
N VAL A 205 9.37 9.06 1.14
CA VAL A 205 8.89 9.70 2.36
C VAL A 205 9.39 11.14 2.44
N THR A 206 8.47 12.09 2.58
CA THR A 206 8.77 13.52 2.76
C THR A 206 8.61 14.00 4.20
N GLU A 207 7.83 13.29 5.00
CA GLU A 207 7.54 13.67 6.38
C GLU A 207 7.23 12.42 7.20
N MET A 208 7.68 12.36 8.44
CA MET A 208 7.50 11.21 9.32
C MET A 208 7.25 11.67 10.76
N TRP A 209 6.22 11.14 11.41
CA TRP A 209 5.96 11.31 12.83
C TRP A 209 6.18 10.02 13.58
N VAL A 210 6.98 10.07 14.63
CA VAL A 210 7.14 8.97 15.60
C VAL A 210 6.07 9.11 16.67
N ASN A 211 5.27 8.07 16.89
CA ASN A 211 4.20 8.07 17.89
C ASN A 211 4.38 6.88 18.84
N PRO A 212 5.06 7.05 19.98
CA PRO A 212 5.14 6.02 21.00
C PRO A 212 3.78 5.71 21.61
N GLU A 213 3.47 4.43 21.84
CA GLU A 213 2.28 4.02 22.60
C GLU A 213 2.30 4.59 24.02
N ASP A 214 3.48 4.59 24.64
CA ASP A 214 3.74 5.14 25.97
C ASP A 214 4.89 6.16 25.90
N GLN A 215 4.53 7.44 25.73
CA GLN A 215 5.48 8.54 25.66
C GLN A 215 6.34 8.67 26.93
N TYR A 216 5.77 8.44 28.12
CA TYR A 216 6.51 8.57 29.37
C TYR A 216 7.59 7.50 29.50
N ARG A 217 7.26 6.27 29.10
CA ARG A 217 8.22 5.16 29.07
C ARG A 217 9.32 5.39 28.04
N ALA A 218 8.98 5.93 26.88
CA ALA A 218 9.98 6.32 25.88
C ALA A 218 10.90 7.42 26.43
N ASP A 219 10.36 8.50 26.99
CA ASP A 219 11.14 9.61 27.54
C ASP A 219 12.09 9.15 28.65
N ALA A 220 11.62 8.28 29.55
CA ALA A 220 12.44 7.74 30.63
C ALA A 220 13.63 6.92 30.12
N PHE A 221 13.41 6.06 29.10
CA PHE A 221 14.46 5.23 28.54
C PHE A 221 15.49 6.05 27.75
N TRP A 222 15.04 7.09 27.03
CA TRP A 222 15.91 7.94 26.22
C TRP A 222 16.64 9.04 27.00
N SER A 223 16.27 9.27 28.26
CA SER A 223 16.92 10.24 29.15
C SER A 223 18.40 9.92 29.40
#